data_AF-A0A6N6RP05-F1
#
_entry.id   AF-A0A6N6RP05-F1
#
_cell.length_a   1.000
_cell.length_b   1.000
_cell.length_c   1.000
_cell.angle_alpha   90.00
_cell.angle_beta   90.00
_cell.angle_gamma   90.00
#
_symmetry.space_group_name_H-M   'P 1'
#
loop_
_entity.id
_entity.type
_entity.pdbx_description
1 polymer ?
#
loop_
_entity_poly.entity_id
_entity_poly.type
_entity_poly.pdbx_seq_one_letter_code
_entity_poly.pdbx_strand_id
1 'polypeptide(L)'
;MNKNLIILISGLAALAVYFFLPFEKNVLKGLSILVFIAALWFTEALPITITALLVPILAVLTGIFDVKEALSHFANPVIFLFLGGFALAAALHKHGLDRLIAAQIMKSAGASPLLSVLGLFASTALISMWVSNTATTAIMLPVALGLISNIKDTSTSTEEFVLLGVAYAASIGGLGTLVGSPPNAITAADLGMDFRDWLFV
;
A
#
# COMPACT_ATOMS: atom_id res chain seq x y z
N MET A 1 14.07 -13.72 15.70
CA MET A 1 14.88 -12.77 16.51
C MET A 1 13.94 -12.00 17.43
N ASN A 2 14.29 -11.79 18.71
CA ASN A 2 13.44 -11.05 19.65
C ASN A 2 13.30 -9.59 19.20
N LYS A 3 12.08 -9.03 19.12
CA LYS A 3 11.83 -7.64 18.69
C LYS A 3 12.68 -6.61 19.45
N ASN A 4 12.87 -6.81 20.76
CA ASN A 4 13.68 -5.93 21.59
C ASN A 4 15.17 -5.99 21.19
N LEU A 5 15.65 -7.16 20.78
CA LEU A 5 17.00 -7.33 20.29
C LEU A 5 17.19 -6.63 18.94
N ILE A 6 16.19 -6.67 18.06
CA ILE A 6 16.23 -5.96 16.78
C ILE A 6 16.36 -4.45 17.02
N ILE A 7 15.49 -3.88 17.86
CA ILE A 7 15.51 -2.45 18.19
C ILE A 7 16.87 -2.04 18.78
N LEU A 8 17.41 -2.85 19.69
CA LEU A 8 18.72 -2.61 20.28
C LEU A 8 19.83 -2.62 19.22
N ILE A 9 19.87 -3.63 18.35
CA ILE A 9 20.88 -3.75 17.29
C ILE A 9 20.77 -2.58 16.31
N SER A 10 19.56 -2.21 15.89
CA SER A 10 19.33 -1.06 15.01
C SER A 10 19.83 0.24 15.65
N GLY A 11 19.59 0.44 16.95
CA GLY A 11 20.08 1.59 17.69
C GLY A 11 21.61 1.62 17.78
N LEU A 12 22.24 0.48 18.06
CA LEU A 12 23.70 0.36 18.07
C LEU A 12 24.31 0.63 16.70
N ALA A 13 23.69 0.15 15.62
CA ALA A 13 24.12 0.43 14.25
C ALA A 13 24.04 1.93 13.92
N ALA A 14 22.95 2.60 14.33
CA ALA A 14 22.79 4.04 14.14
C ALA A 14 23.83 4.86 14.93
N LEU A 15 24.15 4.45 16.17
CA LEU A 15 25.23 5.06 16.95
C LEU A 15 26.59 4.80 16.30
N ALA A 16 26.83 3.61 15.77
CA ALA A 16 28.07 3.30 15.08
C ALA A 16 28.26 4.22 13.85
N VAL A 17 27.20 4.43 13.07
CA VAL A 17 27.19 5.40 11.95
C VAL A 17 27.58 6.80 12.43
N TYR A 18 27.03 7.27 13.56
CA TYR A 18 27.29 8.60 14.09
C TYR A 18 28.74 8.79 14.55
N PHE A 19 29.33 7.77 15.19
CA PHE A 19 30.65 7.90 15.82
C PHE A 19 31.83 7.46 14.94
N PHE A 20 31.62 6.55 13.98
CA PHE A 20 32.71 5.94 13.22
C PHE A 20 32.83 6.44 11.78
N LEU A 21 31.81 7.09 11.20
CA LEU A 21 31.90 7.59 9.84
C LEU A 21 32.54 8.99 9.77
N PRO A 22 33.45 9.26 8.81
CA PRO A 22 34.18 10.51 8.70
C PRO A 22 33.42 11.56 7.87
N PHE A 23 32.15 11.85 8.22
CA PHE A 23 31.33 12.86 7.54
C PHE A 23 31.01 14.04 8.45
N GLU A 24 30.42 15.09 7.88
CA GLU A 24 29.96 16.25 8.66
C GLU A 24 28.80 15.88 9.61
N LYS A 25 28.67 16.63 10.71
CA LYS A 25 27.74 16.29 11.81
C LYS A 25 26.28 16.17 11.36
N ASN A 26 25.82 17.02 10.44
CA ASN A 26 24.43 16.98 9.97
C ASN A 26 24.18 15.74 9.09
N VAL A 27 25.12 15.39 8.22
CA VAL A 27 25.09 14.14 7.44
C VAL A 27 25.09 12.93 8.37
N LEU A 28 25.93 12.92 9.41
CA LEU A 28 25.97 11.82 10.38
C LEU A 28 24.63 11.65 11.11
N LYS A 29 24.01 12.73 11.58
CA LYS A 29 22.68 12.67 12.22
C LYS A 29 21.62 12.09 11.27
N GLY A 30 21.58 12.57 10.02
CA GLY A 30 20.65 12.10 9.01
C GLY A 30 20.84 10.62 8.68
N LEU A 31 22.09 10.19 8.46
CA LEU A 31 22.42 8.79 8.18
C LEU A 31 22.10 7.87 9.35
N SER A 32 22.35 8.29 10.58
CA SER A 32 21.98 7.52 11.78
C SER A 32 20.48 7.30 11.88
N ILE A 33 19.68 8.35 11.64
CA ILE A 33 18.22 8.23 11.61
C ILE A 33 17.79 7.31 10.47
N LEU A 34 18.36 7.47 9.28
CA LEU A 34 18.07 6.64 8.11
C LEU A 34 18.32 5.15 8.41
N VAL A 35 19.50 4.79 8.92
CA VAL A 35 19.86 3.41 9.24
C VAL A 35 18.93 2.83 10.30
N PHE A 36 18.61 3.61 11.34
CA PHE A 36 17.71 3.18 12.40
C PHE A 36 16.31 2.89 11.86
N ILE A 37 15.73 3.86 11.16
CA ILE A 37 14.35 3.80 10.66
C ILE A 37 14.21 2.75 9.56
N ALA A 38 15.18 2.66 8.64
CA ALA A 38 15.18 1.63 7.60
C ALA A 38 15.20 0.22 8.22
N ALA A 39 16.07 -0.02 9.21
CA ALA A 39 16.11 -1.32 9.89
C ALA A 39 14.78 -1.65 10.59
N LEU A 40 14.13 -0.66 11.22
CA LEU A 40 12.83 -0.86 11.86
C LEU A 40 11.71 -1.13 10.85
N TRP A 41 11.69 -0.47 9.69
CA TRP A 41 10.71 -0.73 8.64
C TRP A 41 10.91 -2.10 7.97
N PHE A 42 12.14 -2.48 7.64
CA PHE A 42 12.42 -3.79 7.02
C PHE A 42 12.12 -4.98 7.94
N THR A 43 12.28 -4.79 9.25
CA THR A 43 12.09 -5.88 10.23
C THR A 43 10.70 -5.88 10.87
N GLU A 44 9.94 -4.80 10.70
CA GLU A 44 8.66 -4.55 11.37
C GLU A 44 8.72 -4.82 12.89
N ALA A 45 9.87 -4.55 13.51
CA ALA A 45 10.07 -4.75 14.95
C ALA A 45 9.12 -3.87 15.78
N LEU A 46 8.77 -2.69 15.23
CA LEU A 46 7.69 -1.82 15.68
C LEU A 46 6.65 -1.69 14.55
N PRO A 47 5.37 -1.44 14.88
CA PRO A 47 4.36 -1.10 13.89
C PRO A 47 4.82 0.05 12.98
N ILE A 48 4.57 -0.05 11.68
CA ILE A 48 5.04 0.90 10.65
C ILE A 48 4.70 2.35 11.02
N THR A 49 3.49 2.60 11.55
CA THR A 49 3.05 3.93 12.01
C THR A 49 3.85 4.45 13.19
N ILE A 50 4.21 3.59 14.16
CA ILE A 50 5.05 4.00 15.30
C ILE A 50 6.43 4.36 14.79
N THR A 51 7.00 3.56 13.89
CA THR A 51 8.28 3.85 13.24
C THR A 51 8.23 5.17 12.46
N ALA A 52 7.14 5.46 11.75
CA ALA A 52 6.96 6.73 11.04
C ALA A 52 6.91 7.94 11.99
N LEU A 53 6.24 7.82 13.15
CA LEU A 53 6.21 8.88 14.17
C LEU A 53 7.55 9.10 14.87
N LEU A 54 8.43 8.09 14.90
CA LEU A 54 9.79 8.26 15.44
C LEU A 54 10.64 9.20 14.56
N VAL A 55 10.39 9.28 13.25
CA VAL A 55 11.16 10.14 12.33
C VAL A 55 11.17 11.61 12.76
N PRO A 56 10.02 12.31 12.89
CA PRO A 56 10.01 13.70 13.33
C PRO A 56 10.53 13.87 14.76
N ILE A 57 10.28 12.90 15.66
CA ILE A 57 10.79 12.94 17.04
C ILE A 57 12.31 12.94 17.04
N LEU A 58 12.94 12.01 16.31
CA LEU A 58 14.40 11.90 16.22
C LEU A 58 15.00 13.10 15.49
N ALA A 59 14.35 13.61 14.44
CA ALA A 59 14.81 14.80 13.72
C ALA A 59 14.84 16.05 14.63
N VAL A 60 13.83 16.23 15.47
CA VAL A 60 13.78 17.32 16.47
C VAL A 60 14.81 17.10 17.57
N LEU A 61 14.88 15.89 18.15
CA LEU A 61 15.82 15.58 19.24
C LEU A 61 17.29 15.72 18.82
N THR A 62 17.60 15.44 17.55
CA THR A 62 18.94 15.63 17.00
C THR A 62 19.19 17.07 16.53
N GLY A 63 18.17 17.93 16.54
CA GLY A 63 18.25 19.33 16.12
C GLY A 63 18.45 19.51 14.61
N ILE A 64 17.96 18.58 13.79
CA ILE A 64 17.93 18.72 12.33
C ILE A 64 16.81 19.70 11.93
N PHE A 65 15.65 19.54 12.54
CA PHE A 65 14.47 20.36 12.29
C PHE A 65 13.91 20.92 13.60
N ASP A 66 13.18 22.03 13.51
CA ASP A 66 12.29 22.43 14.59
C ASP A 66 11.01 21.57 14.61
N VAL A 67 10.22 21.68 15.69
CA VAL A 67 8.99 20.89 15.85
C VAL A 67 7.98 21.15 14.73
N LYS A 68 7.86 22.40 14.29
CA LYS A 68 6.86 22.80 13.30
C LYS A 68 7.24 22.26 11.92
N GLU A 69 8.49 22.40 11.55
CA GLU A 69 9.06 21.90 10.29
C GLU A 69 8.94 20.38 10.23
N ALA A 70 9.38 19.66 11.27
CA ALA A 70 9.31 18.21 11.31
C ALA A 70 7.87 17.66 11.19
N LEU A 71 6.89 18.32 11.80
CA LEU A 71 5.49 17.91 11.74
C LEU A 71 4.75 18.39 10.48
N SER A 72 5.25 19.44 9.81
CA SER A 72 4.60 19.99 8.61
C SER A 72 4.47 18.96 7.48
N HIS A 73 5.37 17.98 7.41
CA HIS A 73 5.34 16.89 6.44
C HIS A 73 4.09 16.01 6.55
N PHE A 74 3.46 15.90 7.73
CA PHE A 74 2.19 15.17 7.90
C PHE A 74 0.99 15.90 7.31
N ALA A 75 1.14 17.18 6.94
CA ALA A 75 0.11 17.99 6.31
C ALA A 75 0.30 18.11 4.79
N ASN A 76 1.06 17.21 4.16
CA ASN A 76 1.21 17.19 2.71
C ASN A 76 -0.17 17.01 2.01
N PRO A 77 -0.51 17.82 1.00
CA PRO A 77 -1.79 17.72 0.28
C PRO A 77 -2.11 16.32 -0.27
N VAL A 78 -1.11 15.55 -0.66
CA VAL A 78 -1.28 14.17 -1.16
C VAL A 78 -1.84 13.24 -0.09
N ILE A 79 -1.52 13.46 1.19
CA ILE A 79 -2.10 12.70 2.31
C ILE A 79 -3.61 12.97 2.40
N PHE A 80 -4.04 14.21 2.21
CA PHE A 80 -5.46 14.58 2.21
C PHE A 80 -6.20 14.08 0.96
N LEU A 81 -5.54 14.06 -0.20
CA LEU A 81 -6.07 13.44 -1.42
C LEU A 81 -6.33 11.94 -1.17
N PHE A 82 -5.38 11.24 -0.55
CA PHE A 82 -5.51 9.83 -0.20
C PHE A 82 -6.63 9.59 0.83
N LEU A 83 -6.74 10.45 1.85
CA LEU A 83 -7.85 10.42 2.81
C LEU A 83 -9.22 10.59 2.12
N GLY A 84 -9.34 11.53 1.18
CA GLY A 84 -10.55 11.71 0.37
C GLY A 84 -10.86 10.48 -0.48
N GLY A 85 -9.84 9.85 -1.07
CA GLY A 85 -9.94 8.59 -1.77
C GLY A 85 -10.47 7.46 -0.90
N PHE A 86 -9.98 7.33 0.33
CA PHE A 86 -10.50 6.37 1.30
C PHE A 86 -11.94 6.64 1.73
N ALA A 87 -12.32 7.90 1.92
CA ALA A 87 -13.70 8.26 2.21
C ALA A 87 -14.63 7.86 1.06
N LEU A 88 -14.21 8.08 -0.19
CA LEU A 88 -14.93 7.65 -1.39
C LEU A 88 -15.03 6.11 -1.46
N ALA A 89 -13.92 5.40 -1.28
CA ALA A 89 -13.89 3.93 -1.26
C ALA A 89 -14.84 3.35 -0.20
N ALA A 90 -14.83 3.92 1.01
CA ALA A 90 -15.71 3.52 2.10
C ALA A 90 -17.19 3.78 1.76
N ALA A 91 -17.51 4.89 1.10
CA ALA A 91 -18.86 5.18 0.64
C ALA A 91 -19.32 4.17 -0.44
N LEU A 92 -18.48 3.89 -1.44
CA LEU A 92 -18.76 2.91 -2.48
C LEU A 92 -19.06 1.53 -1.89
N HIS A 93 -18.24 1.10 -0.92
CA HIS A 93 -18.42 -0.16 -0.22
C HIS A 93 -19.70 -0.19 0.64
N LYS A 94 -19.94 0.86 1.42
CA LYS A 94 -21.12 0.97 2.31
C LYS A 94 -22.43 0.92 1.52
N HIS A 95 -22.45 1.51 0.33
CA HIS A 95 -23.62 1.51 -0.55
C HIS A 95 -23.68 0.27 -1.47
N GLY A 96 -22.70 -0.63 -1.42
CA GLY A 96 -22.64 -1.85 -2.21
C GLY A 96 -22.43 -1.62 -3.71
N LEU A 97 -21.93 -0.44 -4.11
CA LEU A 97 -21.70 -0.13 -5.52
C LEU A 97 -20.58 -0.99 -6.11
N ASP A 98 -19.56 -1.28 -5.30
CA ASP A 98 -18.51 -2.26 -5.60
C ASP A 98 -19.07 -3.64 -6.01
N ARG A 99 -20.04 -4.15 -5.24
CA ARG A 99 -20.73 -5.42 -5.51
C ARG A 99 -21.60 -5.35 -6.77
N LEU A 100 -22.28 -4.23 -6.99
CA LEU A 100 -23.10 -4.02 -8.19
C LEU A 100 -22.24 -4.01 -9.46
N ILE A 101 -21.11 -3.32 -9.44
CA ILE A 101 -20.16 -3.27 -10.56
C ILE A 101 -19.63 -4.67 -10.86
N ALA A 102 -19.18 -5.41 -9.83
CA ALA A 102 -18.70 -6.78 -9.99
C ALA A 102 -19.79 -7.70 -10.58
N ALA A 103 -21.01 -7.64 -10.06
CA ALA A 103 -22.13 -8.44 -10.55
C ALA A 103 -22.49 -8.13 -12.01
N GLN A 104 -22.42 -6.85 -12.42
CA GLN A 104 -22.73 -6.44 -13.78
C GLN A 104 -21.67 -6.92 -14.78
N ILE A 105 -20.38 -6.83 -14.42
CA ILE A 105 -19.29 -7.34 -15.25
C ILE A 105 -19.40 -8.86 -15.38
N MET A 106 -19.70 -9.58 -14.30
CA MET A 106 -19.93 -11.02 -14.34
C MET A 106 -21.12 -11.41 -15.22
N LYS A 107 -22.23 -10.67 -15.18
CA LYS A 107 -23.38 -10.91 -16.08
C LYS A 107 -22.98 -10.78 -17.55
N SER A 108 -22.08 -9.85 -17.87
CA SER A 108 -21.61 -9.62 -19.26
C SER A 108 -20.73 -10.75 -19.80
N ALA A 109 -20.09 -11.53 -18.93
CA ALA A 109 -19.24 -12.65 -19.33
C ALA A 109 -20.02 -13.86 -19.91
N GLY A 110 -21.33 -13.94 -19.66
CA GLY A 110 -22.19 -15.01 -20.17
C GLY A 110 -21.85 -16.38 -19.59
N ALA A 111 -21.97 -17.43 -20.40
CA ALA A 111 -21.79 -18.83 -19.97
C ALA A 111 -20.36 -19.38 -20.15
N SER A 112 -19.41 -18.57 -20.62
CA SER A 112 -18.04 -19.03 -20.90
C SER A 112 -17.17 -18.96 -19.63
N PRO A 113 -16.59 -20.08 -19.15
CA PRO A 113 -15.72 -20.07 -17.97
C PRO A 113 -14.52 -19.12 -18.11
N LEU A 114 -13.92 -19.05 -19.30
CA LEU A 114 -12.78 -18.17 -19.56
C LEU A 114 -13.17 -16.69 -19.47
N LEU A 115 -14.29 -16.30 -20.08
CA LEU A 115 -14.76 -14.90 -20.02
C LEU A 115 -15.16 -14.51 -18.60
N SER A 116 -15.70 -15.43 -17.82
CA SER A 116 -16.04 -15.18 -16.41
C SER A 116 -14.79 -14.93 -15.58
N VAL A 117 -13.71 -15.70 -15.78
CA VAL A 117 -12.44 -15.47 -15.09
C VAL A 117 -11.78 -14.16 -15.53
N LEU A 118 -11.76 -13.86 -16.83
CA LEU A 118 -11.25 -12.58 -17.33
C LEU A 118 -12.06 -11.39 -16.81
N GLY A 119 -13.39 -11.51 -16.79
CA GLY A 119 -14.30 -10.54 -16.21
C GLY A 119 -14.03 -10.34 -14.72
N LEU A 120 -13.79 -11.40 -13.96
CA LEU A 120 -13.39 -11.34 -12.56
C LEU A 120 -12.08 -10.57 -12.37
N PHE A 121 -11.05 -10.85 -13.16
CA PHE A 121 -9.77 -10.15 -13.08
C PHE A 121 -9.90 -8.68 -13.46
N ALA A 122 -10.61 -8.36 -14.54
CA ALA A 122 -10.86 -6.98 -14.96
C ALA A 122 -11.64 -6.20 -13.90
N SER A 123 -12.69 -6.81 -13.32
CA SER A 123 -13.46 -6.22 -12.22
C SER A 123 -12.56 -5.95 -11.01
N THR A 124 -11.71 -6.91 -10.66
CA THR A 124 -10.79 -6.81 -9.52
C THR A 124 -9.84 -5.65 -9.73
N ALA A 125 -9.22 -5.55 -10.91
CA ALA A 125 -8.31 -4.46 -11.23
C ALA A 125 -9.02 -3.10 -11.19
N LEU A 126 -10.20 -2.98 -11.80
CA LEU A 126 -10.97 -1.73 -11.83
C LEU A 126 -11.42 -1.27 -10.45
N ILE A 127 -11.84 -2.19 -9.57
CA ILE A 127 -12.21 -1.84 -8.19
C ILE A 127 -10.96 -1.40 -7.42
N SER A 128 -9.84 -2.10 -7.61
CA SER A 128 -8.58 -1.79 -6.92
C SER A 128 -7.94 -0.48 -7.36
N MET A 129 -8.36 0.12 -8.47
CA MET A 129 -7.96 1.48 -8.84
C MET A 129 -8.44 2.53 -7.82
N TRP A 130 -9.55 2.26 -7.12
CA TRP A 130 -10.20 3.23 -6.24
C TRP A 130 -10.23 2.80 -4.78
N VAL A 131 -10.10 1.50 -4.55
CA VAL A 131 -10.13 0.84 -3.24
C VAL A 131 -8.74 0.23 -2.97
N SER A 132 -8.40 -0.05 -1.71
CA SER A 132 -7.12 -0.70 -1.40
C SER A 132 -7.05 -2.14 -1.94
N ASN A 133 -5.86 -2.56 -2.37
CA ASN A 133 -5.62 -3.91 -2.90
C ASN A 133 -6.09 -5.02 -1.93
N THR A 134 -5.84 -4.84 -0.63
CA THR A 134 -6.25 -5.78 0.42
C THR A 134 -7.76 -5.86 0.56
N ALA A 135 -8.46 -4.72 0.58
CA ALA A 135 -9.91 -4.71 0.68
C ALA A 135 -10.56 -5.28 -0.59
N THR A 136 -10.05 -4.92 -1.77
CA THR A 136 -10.53 -5.44 -3.06
C THR A 136 -10.37 -6.95 -3.13
N THR A 137 -9.21 -7.49 -2.76
CA THR A 137 -8.98 -8.94 -2.70
C THR A 137 -9.98 -9.64 -1.77
N ALA A 138 -10.23 -9.07 -0.59
CA ALA A 138 -11.18 -9.63 0.37
C ALA A 138 -12.64 -9.61 -0.15
N ILE A 139 -13.03 -8.55 -0.87
CA ILE A 139 -14.35 -8.44 -1.51
C ILE A 139 -14.50 -9.46 -2.64
N MET A 140 -13.45 -9.66 -3.43
CA MET A 140 -13.48 -10.52 -4.61
C MET A 140 -13.29 -12.00 -4.30
N LEU A 141 -12.70 -12.35 -3.15
CA LEU A 141 -12.52 -13.73 -2.70
C LEU A 141 -13.83 -14.56 -2.71
N PRO A 142 -14.93 -14.14 -2.06
CA PRO A 142 -16.19 -14.90 -2.12
C PRO A 142 -16.78 -14.97 -3.54
N VAL A 143 -16.57 -13.94 -4.36
CA VAL A 143 -17.01 -13.91 -5.76
C VAL A 143 -16.24 -14.94 -6.60
N ALA A 144 -14.92 -15.01 -6.41
CA ALA A 144 -14.03 -15.96 -7.04
C ALA A 144 -14.40 -17.41 -6.67
N LEU A 145 -14.63 -17.68 -5.38
CA LEU A 145 -15.04 -19.01 -4.91
C LEU A 145 -16.41 -19.43 -5.48
N GLY A 146 -17.37 -18.49 -5.54
CA GLY A 146 -18.66 -18.73 -6.17
C GLY A 146 -18.52 -19.06 -7.65
N LEU A 147 -17.65 -18.36 -8.39
CA LEU A 147 -17.36 -18.64 -9.79
C LEU A 147 -16.72 -20.02 -9.97
N ILE A 148 -15.69 -20.34 -9.18
CA ILE A 148 -14.99 -21.63 -9.21
C ILE A 148 -15.97 -22.79 -9.02
N SER A 149 -16.89 -22.68 -8.05
CA SER A 149 -17.89 -23.73 -7.77
C SER A 149 -18.83 -24.05 -8.94
N ASN A 150 -18.96 -23.14 -9.91
CA ASN A 150 -19.79 -23.34 -11.12
C ASN A 150 -19.02 -23.91 -12.31
N ILE A 151 -17.69 -24.04 -12.22
CA ILE A 151 -16.86 -24.67 -13.26
C ILE A 151 -16.90 -26.19 -13.05
N LYS A 152 -17.38 -26.93 -14.06
CA LYS A 152 -17.38 -28.40 -14.04
C LYS A 152 -15.95 -28.93 -14.13
N ASP A 153 -15.67 -30.02 -13.40
CA ASP A 153 -14.37 -30.71 -13.35
C ASP A 153 -13.20 -29.78 -12.95
N THR A 154 -13.42 -28.94 -11.94
CA THR A 154 -12.39 -28.04 -11.40
C THR A 154 -11.26 -28.84 -10.77
N SER A 155 -10.04 -28.63 -11.26
CA SER A 155 -8.81 -29.13 -10.63
C SER A 155 -8.29 -28.13 -9.60
N THR A 156 -7.50 -28.58 -8.61
CA THR A 156 -6.83 -27.69 -7.64
C THR A 156 -6.02 -26.59 -8.35
N SER A 157 -5.39 -26.91 -9.48
CA SER A 157 -4.63 -25.93 -10.28
C SER A 157 -5.52 -24.82 -10.87
N THR A 158 -6.79 -25.09 -11.15
CA THR A 158 -7.76 -24.09 -11.62
C THR A 158 -8.17 -23.14 -10.50
N GLU A 159 -8.37 -23.65 -9.29
CA GLU A 159 -8.67 -22.83 -8.12
C GLU A 159 -7.50 -21.88 -7.79
N GLU A 160 -6.29 -22.42 -7.74
CA GLU A 160 -5.06 -21.65 -7.50
C GLU A 160 -4.87 -20.56 -8.56
N PHE A 161 -5.09 -20.88 -9.84
CA PHE A 161 -5.01 -19.91 -10.93
C PHE A 161 -5.97 -18.74 -10.74
N VAL A 162 -7.24 -19.01 -10.40
CA VAL A 162 -8.25 -17.96 -10.21
C VAL A 162 -7.94 -17.12 -8.97
N LEU A 163 -7.60 -17.75 -7.85
CA LEU A 163 -7.31 -17.04 -6.60
C LEU A 163 -6.05 -16.19 -6.68
N LEU A 164 -4.95 -16.73 -7.24
CA LEU A 164 -3.73 -15.96 -7.50
C LEU A 164 -3.96 -14.85 -8.53
N GLY A 165 -4.77 -15.14 -9.56
CA GLY A 165 -5.14 -14.15 -10.56
C GLY A 165 -5.89 -12.95 -9.97
N VAL A 166 -6.79 -13.16 -9.01
CA VAL A 166 -7.44 -12.08 -8.26
C VAL A 166 -6.42 -11.28 -7.45
N ALA A 167 -5.51 -11.94 -6.72
CA ALA A 167 -4.49 -11.26 -5.93
C ALA A 167 -3.58 -10.37 -6.81
N TYR A 168 -3.18 -10.87 -7.98
CA TYR A 168 -2.40 -10.10 -8.94
C TYR A 168 -3.21 -9.00 -9.63
N ALA A 169 -4.44 -9.27 -10.03
CA ALA A 169 -5.32 -8.28 -10.64
C ALA A 169 -5.58 -7.09 -9.69
N ALA A 170 -5.78 -7.35 -8.38
CA ALA A 170 -5.90 -6.29 -7.38
C ALA A 170 -4.59 -5.48 -7.29
N SER A 171 -3.45 -6.16 -7.22
CA SER A 171 -2.14 -5.49 -7.13
C SER A 171 -1.84 -4.62 -8.36
N ILE A 172 -2.15 -5.12 -9.56
CA ILE A 172 -2.00 -4.39 -10.84
C ILE A 172 -2.99 -3.22 -10.91
N GLY A 173 -4.25 -3.44 -10.56
CA GLY A 173 -5.28 -2.40 -10.54
C GLY A 173 -4.93 -1.24 -9.62
N GLY A 174 -4.32 -1.52 -8.47
CA GLY A 174 -3.82 -0.53 -7.54
C GLY A 174 -2.77 0.43 -8.10
N LEU A 175 -2.13 0.11 -9.23
CA LEU A 175 -1.22 1.02 -9.93
C LEU A 175 -1.96 2.06 -10.78
N GLY A 176 -3.21 1.80 -11.15
CA GLY A 176 -3.93 2.58 -12.15
C GLY A 176 -4.31 4.00 -11.71
N THR A 177 -4.35 4.30 -10.40
CA THR A 177 -4.53 5.68 -9.91
C THR A 177 -3.67 5.96 -8.69
N LEU A 178 -3.50 7.25 -8.39
CA LEU A 178 -2.77 7.73 -7.21
C LEU A 178 -3.38 7.22 -5.89
N VAL A 179 -4.69 6.92 -5.86
CA VAL A 179 -5.41 6.46 -4.66
C VAL A 179 -5.28 4.95 -4.42
N GLY A 180 -4.98 4.16 -5.46
CA GLY A 180 -5.04 2.70 -5.38
C GLY A 180 -4.09 2.08 -4.35
N SER A 181 -2.89 2.66 -4.16
CA SER A 181 -1.93 2.15 -3.18
C SER A 181 -1.05 3.23 -2.55
N PRO A 182 -0.59 3.05 -1.29
CA PRO A 182 0.29 4.01 -0.62
C PRO A 182 1.59 4.37 -1.38
N PRO A 183 2.31 3.41 -2.04
CA PRO A 183 3.50 3.74 -2.83
C PRO A 183 3.26 4.80 -3.92
N ASN A 184 2.08 4.82 -4.54
CA ASN A 184 1.73 5.81 -5.56
C ASN A 184 1.66 7.21 -4.93
N ALA A 185 1.01 7.31 -3.78
CA ALA A 185 0.89 8.56 -3.04
C ALA A 185 2.25 9.07 -2.54
N ILE A 186 3.13 8.18 -2.07
CA ILE A 186 4.51 8.55 -1.67
C ILE A 186 5.27 9.10 -2.87
N THR A 187 5.28 8.37 -3.98
CA THR A 187 5.95 8.78 -5.22
C THR A 187 5.40 10.11 -5.73
N ALA A 188 4.08 10.29 -5.73
CA ALA A 188 3.46 11.53 -6.18
C ALA A 188 3.79 12.72 -5.26
N ALA A 189 3.84 12.50 -3.94
CA ALA A 189 4.24 13.52 -2.98
C ALA A 189 5.70 13.94 -3.17
N ASP A 190 6.60 12.99 -3.44
CA ASP A 190 8.03 13.25 -3.62
C ASP A 190 8.34 13.90 -4.98
N LEU A 191 7.60 13.53 -6.04
CA LEU A 191 7.77 14.08 -7.39
C LEU A 191 6.90 15.31 -7.68
N GLY A 192 6.01 15.69 -6.76
CA GLY A 192 5.07 16.80 -6.95
C GLY A 192 4.03 16.54 -8.05
N MET A 193 3.67 15.27 -8.29
CA MET A 193 2.68 14.87 -9.28
C MET A 193 1.26 14.99 -8.74
N ASP A 194 0.34 15.44 -9.59
CA ASP A 194 -1.09 15.40 -9.27
C ASP A 194 -1.77 14.09 -9.73
N PHE A 195 -3.07 13.98 -9.50
CA PHE A 195 -3.84 12.79 -9.90
C PHE A 195 -3.84 12.56 -11.41
N ARG A 196 -3.89 13.63 -12.20
CA ARG A 196 -3.93 13.55 -13.66
C ARG A 196 -2.57 13.12 -14.19
N ASP A 197 -1.49 13.69 -13.66
CA ASP A 197 -0.13 13.31 -14.02
C ASP A 197 0.05 11.80 -13.85
N TRP A 198 -0.33 11.26 -12.69
CA TRP A 198 -0.25 9.82 -12.42
C TRP A 198 -1.08 8.98 -13.40
N LEU A 199 -2.31 9.40 -13.70
CA LEU A 199 -3.24 8.63 -14.53
C LEU A 199 -2.76 8.49 -15.99
N PHE A 200 -1.92 9.41 -16.46
CA PHE A 200 -1.46 9.45 -17.85
C PHE A 200 0.06 9.24 -18.01
N VAL A 201 0.76 8.83 -16.95
CA VAL A 201 2.13 8.27 -17.06
C VAL A 201 2.09 6.95 -17.83
#